data_AF-A0AAD5GGE6-F1
#
_entry.id   AF-A0AAD5GGE6-F1
#
_cell.length_a   1.000
_cell.length_b   1.000
_cell.length_c   1.000
_cell.angle_alpha   90.00
_cell.angle_beta   90.00
_cell.angle_gamma   90.00
#
_symmetry.space_group_name_H-M   'P 1'
#
loop_
_entity.id
_entity.type
_entity.pdbx_description
1 polymer ?
#
loop_
_entity_poly.entity_id
_entity_poly.type
_entity_poly.pdbx_seq_one_letter_code
_entity_poly.pdbx_strand_id
1 'polypeptide(L)'
;MEVTTKNMALVVGTLGVASFILGVIAENKKPASGTPITGKDVVICKYPADPTVALGYLSFGFLFLSTLAGGFSLFYPYKGKSIPWPALFQSTSFFIFFLIAL
;
A
#
# COMPACT_ATOMS: atom_id res chain seq x y z
N MET A 1 22.00 -12.42 -8.79
CA MET A 1 20.74 -12.81 -9.46
C MET A 1 20.29 -11.62 -10.29
N GLU A 2 20.26 -11.71 -11.62
CA GLU A 2 19.68 -10.62 -12.41
C GLU A 2 18.17 -10.57 -12.16
N VAL A 3 17.70 -9.47 -11.60
CA VAL A 3 16.25 -9.28 -11.45
C VAL A 3 15.67 -8.98 -12.83
N THR A 4 14.81 -9.87 -13.31
CA THR A 4 14.08 -9.68 -14.56
C THR A 4 12.80 -8.87 -14.32
N THR A 5 12.33 -8.18 -15.37
CA THR A 5 11.07 -7.42 -15.35
C THR A 5 9.89 -8.28 -14.88
N LYS A 6 9.88 -9.58 -15.23
CA LYS A 6 8.84 -10.51 -14.77
C LYS A 6 8.83 -10.69 -13.25
N ASN A 7 10.00 -10.72 -12.62
CA ASN A 7 10.12 -10.88 -11.18
C ASN A 7 9.67 -9.61 -10.46
N MET A 8 10.06 -8.42 -10.96
CA MET A 8 9.57 -7.16 -10.40
C MET A 8 8.06 -7.02 -10.56
N ALA A 9 7.50 -7.37 -11.72
CA ALA A 9 6.06 -7.34 -11.93
C ALA A 9 5.31 -8.28 -10.96
N LEU A 10 5.87 -9.48 -10.71
CA LEU A 10 5.30 -10.42 -9.74
C LEU A 10 5.37 -9.87 -8.31
N VAL A 11 6.50 -9.29 -7.91
CA VAL A 11 6.68 -8.69 -6.57
C VAL A 11 5.70 -7.53 -6.37
N VAL A 12 5.69 -6.56 -7.29
CA VAL A 12 4.78 -5.40 -7.21
C VAL A 12 3.32 -5.85 -7.22
N GLY A 13 2.95 -6.75 -8.14
CA GLY A 13 1.59 -7.24 -8.24
C GLY A 13 1.13 -7.99 -7.00
N THR A 14 1.95 -8.89 -6.45
CA THR A 14 1.60 -9.67 -5.25
C THR A 14 1.47 -8.79 -4.01
N LEU A 15 2.40 -7.85 -3.80
CA LEU A 15 2.34 -6.90 -2.68
C LEU A 15 1.13 -5.98 -2.79
N GLY A 16 0.85 -5.44 -3.98
CA GLY A 16 -0.31 -4.58 -4.22
C GLY A 16 -1.64 -5.32 -4.04
N VAL A 17 -1.77 -6.55 -4.56
CA VAL A 17 -2.97 -7.37 -4.38
C VAL A 17 -3.18 -7.73 -2.90
N ALA A 18 -2.12 -8.10 -2.19
CA ALA A 18 -2.20 -8.38 -0.75
C ALA A 18 -2.63 -7.13 0.05
N SER A 19 -2.06 -5.97 -0.25
CA SER A 19 -2.47 -4.68 0.35
C SER A 19 -3.96 -4.41 0.14
N PHE A 20 -4.45 -4.57 -1.09
CA PHE A 20 -5.84 -4.33 -1.44
C PHE A 20 -6.78 -5.27 -0.67
N ILE A 21 -6.49 -6.58 -0.67
CA ILE A 21 -7.29 -7.58 0.05
C ILE A 21 -7.36 -7.25 1.55
N LEU A 22 -6.22 -6.95 2.17
CA LEU A 22 -6.15 -6.60 3.59
C LEU A 22 -6.94 -5.32 3.90
N GLY A 23 -6.87 -4.32 3.03
CA GLY A 23 -7.63 -3.07 3.17
C GLY A 23 -9.14 -3.30 3.09
N VAL A 24 -9.59 -4.09 2.12
CA VAL A 24 -11.00 -4.49 1.98
C VAL A 24 -11.46 -5.25 3.22
N ILE A 25 -10.67 -6.21 3.73
CA ILE A 25 -11.02 -6.95 4.94
C ILE A 25 -11.09 -6.02 6.16
N ALA A 26 -10.15 -5.09 6.31
CA ALA A 26 -10.12 -4.12 7.41
C ALA A 26 -11.40 -3.29 7.45
N GLU A 27 -11.83 -2.78 6.29
CA GLU A 27 -13.03 -1.96 6.17
C GLU A 27 -14.31 -2.77 6.45
N ASN A 28 -14.40 -4.00 5.93
CA ASN A 28 -15.55 -4.88 6.16
C ASN A 28 -15.63 -5.40 7.61
N LYS A 29 -14.51 -5.45 8.33
CA LYS A 29 -14.44 -5.91 9.73
C LYS A 29 -14.58 -4.79 10.75
N LYS A 30 -14.82 -3.55 10.30
CA LYS A 30 -14.99 -2.40 11.17
C LYS A 30 -16.11 -2.68 12.20
N PRO A 31 -15.83 -2.58 13.51
CA PRO A 31 -16.82 -2.89 14.52
C PRO A 31 -17.97 -1.89 14.50
N ALA A 32 -19.15 -2.36 14.92
CA ALA A 32 -20.30 -1.50 15.17
C ALA A 32 -19.95 -0.44 16.23
N SER A 33 -20.68 0.68 16.21
CA SER A 33 -20.52 1.74 17.22
C SER A 33 -20.62 1.15 18.64
N GLY A 34 -19.78 1.67 19.53
CA GLY A 34 -19.73 1.20 20.92
C GLY A 34 -21.07 1.34 21.62
N THR A 35 -21.36 0.41 22.55
CA THR A 35 -22.59 0.48 23.34
C THR A 35 -22.37 1.43 24.52
N PRO A 36 -23.26 2.44 24.70
CA PRO A 36 -23.15 3.34 25.85
C PRO A 36 -23.58 2.60 27.12
N ILE A 37 -22.74 2.66 28.14
CA ILE A 37 -23.03 2.18 29.49
C ILE A 37 -23.13 3.42 30.37
N THR A 38 -24.35 3.74 30.80
CA THR A 38 -24.64 4.87 31.70
C THR A 38 -24.24 4.50 33.12
N GLY A 39 -23.21 5.16 33.65
CA GLY A 39 -22.81 5.11 35.05
C GLY A 39 -23.36 6.31 35.84
N LYS A 40 -23.06 6.37 37.14
CA LYS A 40 -23.37 7.55 37.96
C LYS A 40 -22.44 8.70 37.52
N ASP A 41 -23.04 9.73 36.90
CA ASP A 41 -22.38 10.94 36.37
C ASP A 41 -21.39 10.74 35.19
N VAL A 42 -21.31 9.54 34.60
CA VAL A 42 -20.45 9.25 33.42
C VAL A 42 -21.15 8.34 32.41
N VAL A 43 -20.84 8.51 31.12
CA VAL A 43 -21.23 7.58 30.06
C VAL A 43 -19.96 6.97 29.48
N ILE A 44 -19.80 5.65 29.61
CA ILE A 44 -18.64 4.91 29.07
C ILE A 44 -19.10 4.15 27.83
N CYS A 45 -18.44 4.35 26.69
CA CYS A 45 -18.70 3.57 25.48
C CYS A 45 -17.85 2.29 25.50
N LYS A 46 -18.50 1.14 25.49
CA LYS A 46 -17.81 -0.16 25.36
C LYS A 46 -17.68 -0.50 23.88
N TYR A 47 -16.44 -0.56 23.40
CA TYR A 47 -16.13 -1.00 22.05
C TYR A 47 -15.71 -2.48 22.06
N PRO A 48 -16.16 -3.28 21.07
CA PRO A 48 -15.64 -4.62 20.89
C PRO A 48 -14.18 -4.58 20.41
N ALA A 49 -13.47 -5.71 20.49
CA ALA A 49 -12.12 -5.81 19.97
C ALA A 49 -12.08 -5.47 18.47
N ASP A 50 -11.17 -4.57 18.09
CA ASP A 50 -11.10 -4.01 16.74
C ASP A 50 -9.82 -4.46 16.00
N PRO A 51 -9.90 -5.44 15.09
CA PRO A 51 -8.75 -5.85 14.27
C PRO A 51 -8.47 -4.88 13.11
N THR A 52 -9.36 -3.93 12.82
CA THR A 52 -9.26 -3.03 11.66
C THR A 52 -7.99 -2.20 11.69
N VAL A 53 -7.53 -1.77 12.88
CA VAL A 53 -6.27 -1.01 13.02
C VAL A 53 -5.07 -1.85 12.56
N ALA A 54 -4.94 -3.08 13.04
CA ALA A 54 -3.83 -3.96 12.67
C ALA A 54 -3.87 -4.31 11.18
N LEU A 55 -5.05 -4.64 10.66
CA LEU A 55 -5.24 -4.93 9.23
C LEU A 55 -4.96 -3.71 8.35
N GLY A 56 -5.33 -2.52 8.81
CA GLY A 56 -5.04 -1.25 8.14
C GLY A 56 -3.54 -0.97 8.06
N TYR A 57 -2.82 -1.13 9.17
CA TYR A 57 -1.35 -0.98 9.17
C TYR A 57 -0.65 -2.00 8.27
N LEU A 58 -1.11 -3.25 8.26
CA LEU A 58 -0.58 -4.26 7.35
C LEU A 58 -0.86 -3.91 5.89
N SER A 59 -2.09 -3.52 5.55
CA SER A 59 -2.47 -3.07 4.21
C SER A 59 -1.59 -1.90 3.75
N PHE A 60 -1.39 -0.89 4.60
CA PHE A 60 -0.51 0.23 4.33
C PHE A 60 0.95 -0.20 4.15
N GLY A 61 1.47 -1.09 5.01
CA GLY A 61 2.82 -1.62 4.91
C GLY A 61 3.07 -2.35 3.57
N PHE A 62 2.13 -3.21 3.16
CA PHE A 62 2.22 -3.88 1.86
C PHE A 62 2.13 -2.89 0.68
N LEU A 63 1.28 -1.86 0.78
CA LEU A 63 1.21 -0.81 -0.24
C LEU A 63 2.53 -0.07 -0.36
N PHE A 64 3.09 0.36 0.76
CA PHE A 64 4.36 1.08 0.82
C PHE A 64 5.50 0.25 0.20
N LEU A 65 5.58 -1.05 0.54
CA LEU A 65 6.56 -1.95 -0.07
C LEU A 65 6.34 -2.12 -1.58
N SER A 66 5.08 -2.20 -2.03
CA SER A 66 4.73 -2.24 -3.45
C SER A 66 5.18 -0.98 -4.18
N THR A 67 4.95 0.20 -3.59
CA THR A 67 5.36 1.49 -4.14
C THR A 67 6.88 1.61 -4.23
N LEU A 68 7.61 1.20 -3.19
CA LEU A 68 9.08 1.15 -3.24
C LEU A 68 9.57 0.20 -4.33
N ALA A 69 9.05 -1.03 -4.38
CA ALA A 69 9.44 -2.00 -5.41
C ALA A 69 9.11 -1.51 -6.83
N GLY A 70 7.95 -0.88 -7.02
CA GLY A 70 7.53 -0.28 -8.28
C GLY A 70 8.46 0.86 -8.70
N GLY A 71 8.75 1.78 -7.77
CA GLY A 71 9.71 2.88 -7.98
C GLY A 71 11.10 2.35 -8.36
N PHE A 72 11.63 1.36 -7.63
CA PHE A 72 12.91 0.73 -7.97
C PHE A 72 12.87 0.05 -9.34
N SER A 73 11.76 -0.60 -9.69
CA SER A 73 11.63 -1.32 -10.97
C SER A 73 11.76 -0.40 -12.18
N LEU A 74 11.41 0.88 -12.03
CA LEU A 74 11.42 1.88 -13.10
C LEU A 74 12.84 2.30 -13.48
N PHE A 75 13.76 2.23 -12.51
CA PHE A 75 15.14 2.72 -12.65
C PHE A 75 16.19 1.63 -12.52
N TYR A 76 15.76 0.39 -12.32
CA TYR A 76 16.65 -0.77 -12.26
C TYR A 76 17.26 -1.05 -13.63
N PRO A 77 18.60 -1.18 -13.75
CA PRO A 77 19.27 -1.40 -15.02
C PRO A 77 19.09 -2.85 -15.51
N TYR A 78 17.98 -3.13 -16.19
CA TYR A 78 17.76 -4.43 -16.80
C TYR A 78 18.79 -4.70 -17.91
N LYS A 79 19.37 -5.91 -17.90
CA LYS A 79 20.40 -6.34 -18.87
C LYS A 79 21.62 -5.41 -18.92
N GLY A 80 21.96 -4.77 -17.79
CA GLY A 80 23.12 -3.89 -17.68
C GLY A 80 23.00 -2.55 -18.41
N LYS A 81 21.81 -2.19 -18.91
CA LYS A 81 21.57 -0.88 -19.53
C LYS A 81 21.12 0.12 -18.47
N SER A 82 21.94 1.13 -18.22
CA SER A 82 21.60 2.25 -17.32
C SER A 82 20.48 3.10 -17.90
N ILE A 83 19.59 3.58 -17.05
CA ILE A 83 18.41 4.37 -17.44
C ILE A 83 18.69 5.86 -17.17
N PRO A 84 18.53 6.76 -18.16
CA PRO A 84 18.76 8.19 -17.98
C PRO A 84 17.56 8.87 -17.31
N TRP A 85 17.57 9.01 -15.98
CA TRP A 85 16.51 9.63 -15.19
C TRP A 85 16.09 11.03 -15.69
N PRO A 86 17.02 11.95 -16.03
CA PRO A 86 16.63 13.30 -16.47
C PRO A 86 15.84 13.29 -17.78
N ALA A 87 16.12 12.33 -18.67
CA ALA A 87 15.43 12.20 -19.95
C ALA A 87 14.00 11.67 -19.79
N LEU A 88 13.77 10.79 -18.81
CA LEU A 88 12.42 10.27 -18.51
C LEU A 88 11.49 11.38 -18.00
N PHE A 89 12.00 12.25 -17.13
CA PHE A 89 11.22 13.35 -16.56
C PHE A 89 11.01 14.54 -17.50
N GLN A 90 11.65 14.54 -18.67
CA GLN A 90 11.33 15.49 -19.74
C GLN A 90 10.00 15.16 -20.43
N SER A 91 9.54 13.91 -20.34
CA SER A 91 8.22 13.49 -20.83
C SER A 91 7.13 13.85 -19.81
N THR A 92 6.21 14.72 -20.21
CA THR A 92 5.06 15.12 -19.38
C THR A 92 4.19 13.92 -19.01
N SER A 93 3.99 12.97 -19.93
CA SER A 93 3.20 11.76 -19.67
C SER A 93 3.84 10.88 -18.60
N PHE A 94 5.16 10.68 -18.66
CA PHE A 94 5.87 9.91 -17.65
C PHE A 94 5.85 10.62 -16.29
N PHE A 95 6.04 11.93 -16.27
CA PHE A 95 5.98 12.72 -15.04
C PHE A 95 4.61 12.63 -14.36
N ILE A 96 3.52 12.79 -15.13
CA ILE A 96 2.16 12.65 -14.60
C ILE A 96 1.91 11.23 -14.10
N PHE A 97 2.32 10.21 -14.85
CA PHE A 97 2.21 8.83 -14.41
C PHE A 97 2.94 8.60 -13.08
N PHE A 98 4.18 9.09 -12.96
CA PHE A 98 4.99 8.95 -11.77
C PHE A 98 4.35 9.62 -10.55
N LEU A 99 3.70 10.78 -10.72
CA LEU A 99 3.00 11.49 -9.63
C LEU A 99 1.70 10.81 -9.18
N ILE A 100 1.00 10.11 -10.07
CA ILE A 100 -0.25 9.42 -9.73
C ILE A 100 0.04 8.04 -9.12
N ALA A 101 1.09 7.38 -9.60
CA ALA A 101 1.44 6.02 -9.19
C ALA A 101 2.26 5.94 -7.90
N LEU A 102 2.88 7.05 -7.47
CA LEU A 102 3.70 7.16 -6.25
C LEU A 102 2.99 7.97 -5.17
#